data_AF-A0A1C5MT00-F1
#
_entry.id   AF-A0A1C5MT00-F1
#
_cell.length_a   1.000
_cell.length_b   1.000
_cell.length_c   1.000
_cell.angle_alpha   90.00
_cell.angle_beta   90.00
_cell.angle_gamma   90.00
#
_symmetry.space_group_name_H-M   'P 1'
#
loop_
_entity.id
_entity.type
_entity.pdbx_description
1 polymer ?
#
loop_
_entity_poly.entity_id
_entity_poly.type
_entity_poly.pdbx_seq_one_letter_code
_entity_poly.pdbx_strand_id
1 'polypeptide(L)'
;MKENCRKVTSCPFYSLFLALLAVLLMGIPAVSVQAAGVKTPGKVNITSVKMTGNNKVTINWKKASNATKYRIYYKQSGARSWKAIADVSSGKTSYTHTSNSRNPLAGGKKYVYTVRAYNKTSRKWGTYDKNGKGVTVPIVPGKVKLVSVKANVYNKVTVTWNKTSNASSYRIYYKKANAKNWTRVTDVKGSLRSYVHKSSKSAALIAGTQYVYTVRAYNSSSKKWGSYDAKGITVKVPAKPAAKPTVPPTPQPTATPIPTQAPSANTVTAHGVTFDMSYFPETAIVGDDMECLSVIPKSTIKPTDITYKIANGNVQQLCSPATPNLHLGYGTEYESDYYVSDWKNMVAYIKTSYEPEMYLEHRVEIYNQLQAGTFPVSVYYKNTLLRTCQVTVTGADSKVVKYRKWMNELEQKAWTSGMTVMEKLTAIKKYIYDNYTYTTDGVMCNAGAQALLYAARDLGLTARYRFVGPQYDYEKGYGDVYYHFGSAFCGGHVCTIITMAGKDYIMETQGHEG
;
A
#
# COMPACT_ATOMS: atom_id res chain seq x y z
N MET A 1 30.99 107.03 53.28
CA MET A 1 29.89 107.72 52.57
C MET A 1 28.59 106.96 52.84
N LYS A 2 27.42 107.60 52.75
CA LYS A 2 26.13 107.04 53.23
C LYS A 2 25.32 106.32 52.16
N GLU A 3 24.58 105.31 52.63
CA GLU A 3 23.18 104.93 52.31
C GLU A 3 22.52 105.48 51.03
N ASN A 4 21.98 104.58 50.18
CA ASN A 4 20.72 104.67 49.41
C ASN A 4 20.63 103.50 48.38
N CYS A 5 19.49 102.95 47.93
CA CYS A 5 18.06 103.14 48.25
C CYS A 5 17.19 101.96 47.73
N ARG A 6 15.95 101.76 48.26
CA ARG A 6 14.79 101.03 47.64
C ARG A 6 14.94 99.50 47.45
N LYS A 7 13.91 98.63 47.39
CA LYS A 7 12.41 98.62 47.54
C LYS A 7 12.00 97.12 47.79
N VAL A 8 10.83 96.67 48.29
CA VAL A 8 9.61 97.29 48.89
C VAL A 8 8.82 96.26 49.75
N THR A 9 7.64 96.66 50.24
CA THR A 9 6.58 96.00 51.05
C THR A 9 5.94 94.66 50.59
N SER A 10 5.39 93.89 51.54
CA SER A 10 3.94 93.55 51.58
C SER A 10 3.41 92.88 52.89
N CYS A 11 2.26 93.38 53.36
CA CYS A 11 1.12 92.75 54.09
C CYS A 11 1.31 91.63 55.16
N PRO A 12 0.83 91.85 56.41
CA PRO A 12 0.52 90.81 57.39
C PRO A 12 -1.00 90.72 57.73
N PHE A 13 -1.81 90.07 56.87
CA PHE A 13 -3.23 89.76 57.19
C PHE A 13 -3.65 88.31 56.90
N TYR A 14 -2.71 87.44 56.49
CA TYR A 14 -2.96 86.04 56.10
C TYR A 14 -2.70 85.02 57.22
N SER A 15 -2.31 85.48 58.43
CA SER A 15 -1.64 84.63 59.42
C SER A 15 -2.57 83.81 60.33
N LEU A 16 -3.90 84.01 60.27
CA LEU A 16 -4.84 83.37 61.21
C LEU A 16 -5.51 82.09 60.66
N PHE A 17 -5.51 81.87 59.34
CA PHE A 17 -6.15 80.70 58.72
C PHE A 17 -5.22 79.47 58.58
N LEU A 18 -3.91 79.64 58.79
CA LEU A 18 -2.91 78.57 58.70
C LEU A 18 -2.77 77.74 60.00
N ALA A 19 -3.11 78.32 61.16
CA ALA A 19 -2.91 77.67 62.46
C ALA A 19 -3.84 76.45 62.67
N LEU A 20 -5.10 76.52 62.20
CA LEU A 20 -6.08 75.44 62.41
C LEU A 20 -5.87 74.21 61.50
N LEU A 21 -5.12 74.34 60.40
CA LEU A 21 -4.85 73.23 59.49
C LEU A 21 -3.70 72.31 59.97
N ALA A 22 -2.83 72.82 60.85
CA ALA A 22 -1.63 72.12 61.30
C ALA A 22 -1.91 70.94 62.26
N VAL A 23 -3.00 70.99 63.03
CA VAL A 23 -3.29 69.99 64.08
C VAL A 23 -3.97 68.74 63.54
N LEU A 24 -4.69 68.82 62.40
CA LEU A 24 -5.37 67.68 61.78
C LEU A 24 -4.43 66.78 60.94
N LEU A 25 -3.11 66.97 61.04
CA LEU A 25 -2.09 66.23 60.29
C LEU A 25 -1.20 65.32 61.15
N MET A 26 -1.35 65.33 62.48
CA MET A 26 -0.47 64.60 63.42
C MET A 26 -1.13 63.37 64.08
N GLY A 27 -2.13 62.77 63.43
CA GLY A 27 -2.95 61.69 64.01
C GLY A 27 -3.08 60.41 63.18
N ILE A 28 -2.52 60.35 61.96
CA ILE A 28 -2.48 59.10 61.19
C ILE A 28 -1.16 58.40 61.55
N PRO A 29 -1.16 57.18 62.13
CA PRO A 29 0.08 56.44 62.28
C PRO A 29 0.68 56.23 60.89
N ALA A 30 1.98 56.44 60.75
CA ALA A 30 2.67 56.15 59.50
C ALA A 30 2.58 54.64 59.23
N VAL A 31 1.51 54.21 58.55
CA VAL A 31 1.42 52.89 57.95
C VAL A 31 2.56 52.85 56.96
N SER A 32 3.66 52.22 57.35
CA SER A 32 4.73 51.87 56.45
C SER A 32 4.11 50.98 55.38
N VAL A 33 3.77 51.59 54.24
CA VAL A 33 3.40 50.88 53.02
C VAL A 33 4.69 50.25 52.51
N GLN A 34 5.12 49.21 53.24
CA GLN A 34 6.33 48.46 52.98
C GLN A 34 6.16 47.85 51.60
N ALA A 35 6.78 48.49 50.61
CA ALA A 35 6.36 48.45 49.22
C ALA A 35 6.26 47.00 48.74
N ALA A 36 5.02 46.47 48.69
CA ALA A 36 4.75 45.06 48.95
C ALA A 36 5.47 44.13 47.97
N GLY A 37 6.67 43.69 48.36
CA GLY A 37 7.80 43.36 47.48
C GLY A 37 7.39 42.73 46.17
N VAL A 38 7.33 43.56 45.11
CA VAL A 38 6.34 43.44 44.01
C VAL A 38 6.17 42.00 43.52
N LYS A 39 5.18 41.31 44.11
CA LYS A 39 5.09 39.85 44.14
C LYS A 39 4.95 39.26 42.75
N THR A 40 6.09 38.98 42.14
CA THR A 40 6.21 38.44 40.79
C THR A 40 6.03 36.92 40.86
N PRO A 41 5.22 36.30 39.99
CA PRO A 41 5.04 34.85 40.01
C PRO A 41 6.33 34.09 39.71
N GLY A 42 6.55 32.98 40.42
CA GLY A 42 7.65 32.06 40.14
C GLY A 42 7.52 31.39 38.77
N LYS A 43 8.65 30.89 38.23
CA LYS A 43 8.69 30.09 37.00
C LYS A 43 7.84 28.83 37.17
N VAL A 44 6.98 28.54 36.20
CA VAL A 44 6.15 27.32 36.23
C VAL A 44 6.96 26.12 35.72
N ASN A 45 7.06 25.08 36.55
CA ASN A 45 7.78 23.85 36.23
C ASN A 45 6.82 22.76 35.75
N ILE A 46 6.80 22.49 34.44
CA ILE A 46 5.92 21.49 33.80
C ILE A 46 6.48 20.08 34.05
N THR A 47 5.73 19.27 34.80
CA THR A 47 6.12 17.89 35.12
C THR A 47 5.91 16.97 33.93
N SER A 48 4.76 17.07 33.25
CA SER A 48 4.43 16.24 32.09
C SER A 48 3.55 16.93 31.06
N VAL A 49 3.73 16.53 29.80
CA VAL A 49 2.82 16.81 28.68
C VAL A 49 2.60 15.46 28.01
N LYS A 50 1.38 14.94 28.04
CA LYS A 50 1.08 13.60 27.50
C LYS A 50 -0.25 13.56 26.76
N MET A 51 -0.35 12.68 25.76
CA MET A 51 -1.62 12.36 25.13
C MET A 51 -2.52 11.63 26.12
N THR A 52 -3.74 12.11 26.33
CA THR A 52 -4.79 11.47 27.16
C THR A 52 -6.01 11.07 26.33
N GLY A 53 -5.96 11.30 25.03
CA GLY A 53 -6.86 10.80 24.01
C GLY A 53 -6.25 11.03 22.63
N ASN A 54 -6.88 10.53 21.57
CA ASN A 54 -6.37 10.69 20.20
C ASN A 54 -6.26 12.17 19.76
N ASN A 55 -7.04 13.07 20.38
CA ASN A 55 -7.07 14.51 20.13
C ASN A 55 -6.94 15.36 21.42
N LYS A 56 -6.43 14.78 22.52
CA LYS A 56 -6.34 15.44 23.84
C LYS A 56 -4.92 15.38 24.41
N VAL A 57 -4.36 16.53 24.77
CA VAL A 57 -3.08 16.66 25.47
C VAL A 57 -3.33 17.17 26.88
N THR A 58 -2.90 16.42 27.91
CA THR A 58 -2.89 16.91 29.29
C THR A 58 -1.50 17.42 29.66
N ILE A 59 -1.45 18.66 30.15
CA ILE A 59 -0.28 19.36 30.67
C ILE A 59 -0.41 19.42 32.18
N ASN A 60 0.63 19.04 32.92
CA ASN A 60 0.68 19.09 34.39
C ASN A 60 1.92 19.86 34.86
N TRP A 61 1.80 20.63 35.94
CA TRP A 61 2.87 21.48 36.47
C TRP A 61 2.88 21.55 38.01
N LYS A 62 4.05 21.83 38.60
CA LYS A 62 4.16 22.19 40.03
C LYS A 62 3.57 23.59 40.25
N LYS A 63 2.87 23.79 41.37
CA LYS A 63 2.33 25.10 41.80
C LYS A 63 3.48 26.12 41.90
N ALA A 64 3.35 27.25 41.22
CA ALA A 64 4.30 28.36 41.31
C ALA A 64 3.96 29.32 42.47
N SER A 65 4.98 29.89 43.10
CA SER A 65 4.83 30.95 44.11
C SER A 65 4.17 32.20 43.52
N ASN A 66 3.45 32.94 44.36
CA ASN A 66 2.75 34.20 44.02
C ASN A 66 1.75 34.12 42.84
N ALA A 67 1.35 32.92 42.39
CA ALA A 67 0.42 32.75 41.28
C ALA A 67 -1.05 32.97 41.72
N THR A 68 -1.79 33.79 40.97
CA THR A 68 -3.26 33.99 41.11
C THR A 68 -4.05 33.33 39.97
N LYS A 69 -3.43 33.20 38.80
CA LYS A 69 -3.88 32.36 37.68
C LYS A 69 -2.68 31.81 36.91
N TYR A 70 -2.93 30.80 36.08
CA TYR A 70 -1.99 30.32 35.07
C TYR A 70 -2.57 30.55 33.68
N ARG A 71 -1.73 30.95 32.71
CA ARG A 71 -2.06 30.96 31.27
C ARG A 71 -1.29 29.85 30.59
N ILE A 72 -2.01 28.95 29.92
CA ILE A 72 -1.45 27.86 29.15
C ILE A 72 -1.24 28.35 27.71
N TYR A 73 -0.05 28.09 27.17
CA TYR A 73 0.32 28.38 25.78
C TYR A 73 0.73 27.08 25.08
N TYR A 74 0.51 27.04 23.77
CA TYR A 74 1.08 26.02 22.89
C TYR A 74 1.59 26.62 21.59
N LYS A 75 2.42 25.87 20.88
CA LYS A 75 2.79 26.10 19.48
C LYS A 75 3.16 24.79 18.79
N GLN A 76 3.14 24.76 17.46
CA GLN A 76 3.79 23.67 16.73
C GLN A 76 5.32 23.77 16.92
N SER A 77 6.01 22.63 16.99
CA SER A 77 7.48 22.60 17.05
C SER A 77 8.07 23.36 15.86
N GLY A 78 9.07 24.21 16.11
CA GLY A 78 9.67 25.11 15.11
C GLY A 78 8.94 26.44 14.88
N ALA A 79 7.71 26.62 15.35
CA ALA A 79 7.01 27.90 15.19
C ALA A 79 7.64 29.01 16.04
N ARG A 80 7.68 30.23 15.49
CA ARG A 80 8.29 31.40 16.16
C ARG A 80 7.47 31.85 17.38
N SER A 81 6.17 32.11 17.20
CA SER A 81 5.26 32.63 18.24
C SER A 81 4.59 31.56 19.11
N TRP A 82 4.09 31.98 20.27
CA TRP A 82 3.30 31.16 21.21
C TRP A 82 1.83 31.58 21.18
N LYS A 83 0.90 30.62 21.08
CA LYS A 83 -0.55 30.88 21.15
C LYS A 83 -1.10 30.53 22.53
N ALA A 84 -1.77 31.48 23.19
CA ALA A 84 -2.50 31.23 24.43
C ALA A 84 -3.78 30.42 24.14
N ILE A 85 -4.10 29.45 25.01
CA ILE A 85 -5.24 28.53 24.81
C ILE A 85 -6.22 28.47 25.98
N ALA A 86 -5.80 28.83 27.20
CA ALA A 86 -6.67 28.95 28.37
C ALA A 86 -6.01 29.78 29.49
N ASP A 87 -6.84 30.44 30.29
CA ASP A 87 -6.50 30.86 31.66
C ASP A 87 -7.19 29.92 32.65
N VAL A 88 -6.51 29.53 33.74
CA VAL A 88 -7.06 28.72 34.84
C VAL A 88 -6.67 29.30 36.20
N SER A 89 -7.45 29.04 37.25
CA SER A 89 -7.18 29.54 38.60
C SER A 89 -5.88 28.97 39.20
N SER A 90 -5.31 29.67 40.18
CA SER A 90 -4.08 29.24 40.90
C SER A 90 -4.17 27.89 41.61
N GLY A 91 -5.38 27.39 41.88
CA GLY A 91 -5.62 26.05 42.42
C GLY A 91 -5.49 24.92 41.39
N LYS A 92 -5.38 25.21 40.09
CA LYS A 92 -5.21 24.19 39.04
C LYS A 92 -3.72 24.00 38.70
N THR A 93 -3.26 22.76 38.82
CA THR A 93 -1.92 22.26 38.45
C THR A 93 -1.95 21.41 37.17
N SER A 94 -3.10 21.35 36.50
CA SER A 94 -3.33 20.56 35.28
C SER A 94 -4.32 21.25 34.34
N TYR A 95 -4.15 21.02 33.03
CA TYR A 95 -5.10 21.42 31.98
C TYR A 95 -5.06 20.42 30.82
N THR A 96 -6.23 20.12 30.25
CA THR A 96 -6.35 19.23 29.08
C THR A 96 -6.76 20.03 27.84
N HIS A 97 -5.81 20.26 26.95
CA HIS A 97 -6.07 20.82 25.63
C HIS A 97 -6.75 19.78 24.75
N THR A 98 -8.02 20.04 24.38
CA THR A 98 -8.76 19.24 23.40
C THR A 98 -8.77 19.95 22.05
N SER A 99 -8.32 19.25 21.00
CA SER A 99 -8.26 19.75 19.61
C SER A 99 -9.62 20.29 19.14
N ASN A 100 -9.62 21.48 18.55
CA ASN A 100 -10.79 22.16 18.00
C ASN A 100 -10.38 23.10 16.84
N SER A 101 -11.35 23.71 16.15
CA SER A 101 -11.08 24.59 15.00
C SER A 101 -10.20 25.81 15.34
N ARG A 102 -10.35 26.40 16.53
CA ARG A 102 -9.55 27.56 16.96
C ARG A 102 -8.14 27.15 17.38
N ASN A 103 -8.00 26.01 18.06
CA ASN A 103 -6.73 25.47 18.53
C ASN A 103 -6.57 24.00 18.07
N PRO A 104 -6.17 23.78 16.81
CA PRO A 104 -6.05 22.44 16.26
C PRO A 104 -4.80 21.71 16.76
N LEU A 105 -4.93 20.39 16.88
CA LEU A 105 -3.87 19.41 17.07
C LEU A 105 -3.91 18.42 15.91
N ALA A 106 -3.09 18.67 14.88
CA ALA A 106 -2.96 17.80 13.72
C ALA A 106 -2.12 16.54 14.03
N GLY A 107 -2.59 15.37 13.57
CA GLY A 107 -1.88 14.11 13.72
C GLY A 107 -0.51 14.12 13.04
N GLY A 108 0.48 13.46 13.66
CA GLY A 108 1.87 13.42 13.18
C GLY A 108 2.68 14.68 13.47
N LYS A 109 2.07 15.77 13.96
CA LYS A 109 2.79 17.01 14.30
C LYS A 109 3.20 17.00 15.79
N LYS A 110 4.41 17.47 16.05
CA LYS A 110 4.94 17.75 17.40
C LYS A 110 4.47 19.13 17.83
N TYR A 111 3.81 19.20 18.99
CA TYR A 111 3.42 20.46 19.63
C TYR A 111 4.21 20.63 20.93
N VAL A 112 4.46 21.88 21.30
CA VAL A 112 5.22 22.25 22.49
C VAL A 112 4.35 23.16 23.34
N TYR A 113 4.41 22.97 24.65
CA TYR A 113 3.59 23.67 25.63
C TYR A 113 4.46 24.40 26.65
N THR A 114 4.00 25.58 27.06
CA THR A 114 4.57 26.33 28.18
C THR A 114 3.44 26.99 28.98
N VAL A 115 3.70 27.30 30.25
CA VAL A 115 2.70 27.88 31.17
C VAL A 115 3.32 29.09 31.85
N ARG A 116 2.60 30.22 31.88
CA ARG A 116 3.00 31.41 32.65
C ARG A 116 2.06 31.56 33.85
N ALA A 117 2.63 31.74 35.03
CA ALA A 117 1.88 32.23 36.18
C ALA A 117 1.68 33.75 36.09
N TYR A 118 0.58 34.25 36.65
CA TYR A 118 0.23 35.67 36.72
C TYR A 118 -0.29 36.05 38.09
N ASN A 119 0.05 37.24 38.57
CA ASN A 119 -0.47 37.82 39.80
C ASN A 119 -1.38 39.02 39.47
N LYS A 120 -2.67 38.95 39.86
CA LYS A 120 -3.65 40.04 39.65
C LYS A 120 -3.28 41.31 40.42
N THR A 121 -2.78 41.17 41.65
CA THR A 121 -2.47 42.29 42.56
C THR A 121 -1.25 43.09 42.08
N SER A 122 -0.12 42.42 41.79
CA SER A 122 1.07 43.08 41.24
C SER A 122 1.00 43.32 39.73
N ARG A 123 -0.07 42.82 39.07
CA ARG A 123 -0.31 42.82 37.62
C ARG A 123 0.81 42.19 36.76
N LYS A 124 1.79 41.49 37.37
CA LYS A 124 2.98 40.92 36.69
C LYS A 124 2.79 39.47 36.24
N TRP A 125 3.43 39.13 35.13
CA TRP A 125 3.64 37.76 34.64
C TRP A 125 4.96 37.20 35.17
N GLY A 126 4.96 35.91 35.54
CA GLY A 126 6.19 35.19 35.83
C GLY A 126 7.03 34.89 34.57
N THR A 127 8.27 34.49 34.79
CA THR A 127 9.10 33.85 33.75
C THR A 127 8.55 32.48 33.39
N TYR A 128 9.03 31.91 32.29
CA TYR A 128 8.56 30.64 31.76
C TYR A 128 9.69 29.86 31.10
N ASP A 129 9.43 28.58 30.85
CA ASP A 129 10.27 27.78 29.99
C ASP A 129 10.08 28.24 28.53
N LYS A 130 11.08 28.91 27.98
CA LYS A 130 11.12 29.40 26.59
C LYS A 130 11.15 28.24 25.57
N ASN A 131 11.74 27.11 25.96
CA ASN A 131 11.83 25.91 25.13
C ASN A 131 10.52 25.13 25.22
N GLY A 132 10.02 24.94 26.44
CA GLY A 132 8.77 24.27 26.74
C GLY A 132 8.86 22.75 26.63
N LYS A 133 7.78 22.05 27.03
CA LYS A 133 7.73 20.58 27.01
C LYS A 133 6.90 20.08 25.83
N GLY A 134 7.50 19.20 25.02
CA GLY A 134 6.93 18.72 23.76
C GLY A 134 6.14 17.42 23.87
N VAL A 135 5.19 17.22 22.94
CA VAL A 135 4.48 15.96 22.69
C VAL A 135 4.16 15.82 21.20
N THR A 136 4.24 14.61 20.67
CA THR A 136 3.81 14.30 19.30
C THR A 136 2.39 13.77 19.31
N VAL A 137 1.50 14.39 18.53
CA VAL A 137 0.11 13.94 18.38
C VAL A 137 0.13 12.70 17.47
N PRO A 138 -0.46 11.56 17.87
CA PRO A 138 -0.45 10.36 17.05
C PRO A 138 -1.23 10.61 15.76
N ILE A 139 -0.73 10.05 14.66
CA ILE A 139 -1.51 9.93 13.44
C ILE A 139 -2.70 9.00 13.73
N VAL A 140 -3.90 9.36 13.29
CA VAL A 140 -5.10 8.52 13.48
C VAL A 140 -5.85 8.42 12.15
N PRO A 141 -6.26 7.21 11.72
CA PRO A 141 -7.10 7.04 10.54
C PRO A 141 -8.45 7.75 10.65
N GLY A 142 -8.95 8.26 9.53
CA GLY A 142 -10.32 8.75 9.44
C GLY A 142 -11.37 7.64 9.63
N LYS A 143 -12.65 8.02 9.78
CA LYS A 143 -13.75 7.05 9.74
C LYS A 143 -13.82 6.46 8.33
N VAL A 144 -14.09 5.17 8.22
CA VAL A 144 -14.36 4.51 6.94
C VAL A 144 -15.82 4.69 6.56
N LYS A 145 -16.10 5.12 5.33
CA LYS A 145 -17.44 5.11 4.73
C LYS A 145 -17.55 3.87 3.84
N LEU A 146 -18.45 2.96 4.17
CA LEU A 146 -18.86 1.89 3.27
C LEU A 146 -19.56 2.49 2.04
N VAL A 147 -19.38 1.85 0.89
CA VAL A 147 -20.04 2.16 -0.38
C VAL A 147 -21.13 1.13 -0.66
N SER A 148 -20.80 -0.16 -0.54
CA SER A 148 -21.74 -1.25 -0.79
C SER A 148 -21.32 -2.53 -0.06
N VAL A 149 -22.31 -3.41 0.16
CA VAL A 149 -22.13 -4.77 0.63
C VAL A 149 -23.08 -5.66 -0.19
N LYS A 150 -22.53 -6.49 -1.08
CA LYS A 150 -23.30 -7.32 -2.02
C LYS A 150 -23.06 -8.80 -1.73
N ALA A 151 -24.11 -9.54 -1.41
CA ALA A 151 -24.06 -11.00 -1.43
C ALA A 151 -24.09 -11.45 -2.90
N ASN A 152 -23.07 -12.21 -3.32
CA ASN A 152 -22.92 -12.64 -4.71
C ASN A 152 -23.52 -14.04 -4.91
N VAL A 153 -23.24 -14.94 -3.95
CA VAL A 153 -23.74 -16.32 -3.86
C VAL A 153 -23.78 -16.74 -2.39
N TYR A 154 -24.35 -17.90 -2.08
CA TYR A 154 -24.58 -18.41 -0.72
C TYR A 154 -23.33 -18.50 0.19
N ASN A 155 -22.13 -18.41 -0.39
CA ASN A 155 -20.85 -18.45 0.34
C ASN A 155 -19.89 -17.27 0.01
N LYS A 156 -20.34 -16.19 -0.63
CA LYS A 156 -19.50 -15.02 -0.97
C LYS A 156 -20.22 -13.68 -0.85
N VAL A 157 -19.65 -12.75 -0.08
CA VAL A 157 -20.10 -11.34 0.03
C VAL A 157 -18.96 -10.38 -0.31
N THR A 158 -19.19 -9.44 -1.23
CA THR A 158 -18.26 -8.34 -1.52
C THR A 158 -18.57 -7.14 -0.62
N VAL A 159 -17.54 -6.56 0.00
CA VAL A 159 -17.61 -5.35 0.83
C VAL A 159 -16.75 -4.28 0.17
N THR A 160 -17.28 -3.06 -0.02
CA THR A 160 -16.56 -1.95 -0.69
C THR A 160 -16.66 -0.66 0.11
N TRP A 161 -15.60 0.15 0.13
CA TRP A 161 -15.46 1.34 0.97
C TRP A 161 -14.55 2.42 0.36
N ASN A 162 -14.79 3.69 0.72
CA ASN A 162 -13.99 4.83 0.28
C ASN A 162 -12.59 4.87 0.90
N LYS A 163 -11.66 5.60 0.27
CA LYS A 163 -10.38 5.98 0.89
C LYS A 163 -10.67 6.86 2.11
N THR A 164 -10.03 6.56 3.23
CA THR A 164 -9.98 7.47 4.39
C THR A 164 -8.53 7.88 4.64
N SER A 165 -8.33 9.04 5.27
CA SER A 165 -7.00 9.57 5.54
C SER A 165 -6.22 8.69 6.52
N ASN A 166 -4.89 8.71 6.40
CA ASN A 166 -3.93 8.10 7.33
C ASN A 166 -4.00 6.55 7.50
N ALA A 167 -4.79 5.84 6.69
CA ALA A 167 -4.94 4.38 6.79
C ALA A 167 -3.78 3.62 6.11
N SER A 168 -3.00 2.87 6.88
CA SER A 168 -2.03 1.89 6.36
C SER A 168 -2.68 0.54 6.03
N SER A 169 -3.79 0.22 6.68
CA SER A 169 -4.59 -0.99 6.44
C SER A 169 -6.05 -0.80 6.88
N TYR A 170 -6.91 -1.72 6.44
CA TYR A 170 -8.32 -1.80 6.83
C TYR A 170 -8.63 -3.18 7.40
N ARG A 171 -9.36 -3.24 8.53
CA ARG A 171 -9.94 -4.47 9.07
C ARG A 171 -11.40 -4.56 8.69
N ILE A 172 -11.79 -5.64 8.02
CA ILE A 172 -13.17 -5.95 7.70
C ILE A 172 -13.76 -6.73 8.87
N TYR A 173 -14.94 -6.34 9.33
CA TYR A 173 -15.72 -6.99 10.36
C TYR A 173 -17.10 -7.37 9.83
N TYR A 174 -17.65 -8.47 10.34
CA TYR A 174 -19.01 -8.90 10.08
C TYR A 174 -19.65 -9.48 11.35
N LYS A 175 -20.98 -9.57 11.39
CA LYS A 175 -21.74 -10.26 12.42
C LYS A 175 -23.12 -10.67 11.89
N LYS A 176 -23.77 -11.68 12.47
CA LYS A 176 -25.21 -11.94 12.20
C LYS A 176 -26.02 -10.70 12.62
N ALA A 177 -27.11 -10.38 11.93
CA ALA A 177 -27.83 -9.12 12.13
C ALA A 177 -28.18 -8.82 13.60
N ASN A 178 -28.68 -9.83 14.33
CA ASN A 178 -29.12 -9.69 15.72
C ASN A 178 -27.98 -9.90 16.76
N ALA A 179 -26.73 -10.11 16.32
CA ALA A 179 -25.61 -10.33 17.22
C ALA A 179 -25.05 -9.02 17.80
N LYS A 180 -24.62 -9.04 19.06
CA LYS A 180 -23.98 -7.89 19.72
C LYS A 180 -22.54 -7.70 19.22
N ASN A 181 -21.74 -8.77 19.26
CA ASN A 181 -20.29 -8.74 18.99
C ASN A 181 -19.95 -8.76 17.49
N TRP A 182 -18.81 -8.15 17.14
CA TRP A 182 -18.23 -8.16 15.78
C TRP A 182 -17.16 -9.23 15.64
N THR A 183 -17.25 -10.07 14.61
CA THR A 183 -16.20 -11.02 14.23
C THR A 183 -15.30 -10.41 13.16
N ARG A 184 -13.98 -10.57 13.30
CA ARG A 184 -13.01 -10.16 12.25
C ARG A 184 -13.16 -11.09 11.04
N VAL A 185 -13.26 -10.51 9.85
CA VAL A 185 -13.10 -11.24 8.58
C VAL A 185 -11.62 -11.32 8.24
N THR A 186 -10.98 -10.18 7.94
CA THR A 186 -9.54 -10.10 7.63
C THR A 186 -9.01 -8.67 7.75
N ASP A 187 -7.69 -8.51 7.58
CA ASP A 187 -6.97 -7.25 7.41
C ASP A 187 -6.47 -7.12 5.96
N VAL A 188 -6.56 -5.94 5.35
CA VAL A 188 -6.13 -5.68 3.96
C VAL A 188 -5.28 -4.41 3.83
N LYS A 189 -4.41 -4.35 2.81
CA LYS A 189 -3.52 -3.21 2.51
C LYS A 189 -4.29 -1.88 2.36
N GLY A 190 -3.71 -0.77 2.84
CA GLY A 190 -4.32 0.56 2.85
C GLY A 190 -4.63 1.16 1.47
N SER A 191 -4.09 0.60 0.39
CA SER A 191 -4.45 0.93 -0.99
C SER A 191 -5.85 0.43 -1.38
N LEU A 192 -6.30 -0.70 -0.84
CA LEU A 192 -7.49 -1.42 -1.27
C LEU A 192 -8.80 -0.74 -0.82
N ARG A 193 -9.81 -0.82 -1.70
CA ARG A 193 -11.17 -0.28 -1.53
C ARG A 193 -12.27 -1.34 -1.43
N SER A 194 -11.94 -2.60 -1.69
CA SER A 194 -12.91 -3.69 -1.73
C SER A 194 -12.28 -5.00 -1.27
N TYR A 195 -13.09 -5.92 -0.76
CA TYR A 195 -12.70 -7.27 -0.39
C TYR A 195 -13.88 -8.25 -0.54
N VAL A 196 -13.60 -9.45 -1.05
CA VAL A 196 -14.59 -10.53 -1.17
C VAL A 196 -14.46 -11.48 0.03
N HIS A 197 -15.37 -11.35 0.98
CA HIS A 197 -15.54 -12.32 2.07
C HIS A 197 -16.09 -13.63 1.50
N LYS A 198 -15.20 -14.59 1.26
CA LYS A 198 -15.53 -16.00 1.00
C LYS A 198 -15.75 -16.71 2.35
N SER A 199 -16.81 -17.50 2.47
CA SER A 199 -17.14 -18.27 3.68
C SER A 199 -15.96 -19.18 4.10
N SER A 200 -15.62 -19.20 5.39
CA SER A 200 -14.53 -20.01 5.94
C SER A 200 -14.87 -20.54 7.34
N LYS A 201 -14.04 -21.45 7.88
CA LYS A 201 -14.21 -21.96 9.26
C LYS A 201 -14.13 -20.85 10.33
N SER A 202 -13.33 -19.80 10.11
CA SER A 202 -13.17 -18.67 11.04
C SER A 202 -14.13 -17.51 10.76
N ALA A 203 -14.71 -17.44 9.57
CA ALA A 203 -15.70 -16.44 9.17
C ALA A 203 -16.79 -17.10 8.30
N ALA A 204 -17.72 -17.80 8.96
CA ALA A 204 -18.73 -18.61 8.30
C ALA A 204 -19.95 -17.79 7.83
N LEU A 205 -20.22 -17.85 6.53
CA LEU A 205 -21.47 -17.43 5.91
C LEU A 205 -22.41 -18.63 5.76
N ILE A 206 -23.59 -18.50 6.36
CA ILE A 206 -24.70 -19.45 6.31
C ILE A 206 -25.70 -18.97 5.26
N ALA A 207 -26.16 -19.86 4.39
CA ALA A 207 -27.16 -19.57 3.37
C ALA A 207 -28.46 -19.00 3.99
N GLY A 208 -29.15 -18.10 3.28
CA GLY A 208 -30.37 -17.44 3.76
C GLY A 208 -30.20 -16.42 4.91
N THR A 209 -29.06 -16.40 5.60
CA THR A 209 -28.85 -15.64 6.84
C THR A 209 -28.51 -14.17 6.56
N GLN A 210 -29.01 -13.26 7.41
CA GLN A 210 -28.63 -11.84 7.37
C GLN A 210 -27.37 -11.54 8.19
N TYR A 211 -26.45 -10.79 7.59
CA TYR A 211 -25.21 -10.33 8.20
C TYR A 211 -25.04 -8.82 8.04
N VAL A 212 -24.50 -8.17 9.07
CA VAL A 212 -24.11 -6.76 9.06
C VAL A 212 -22.60 -6.68 8.95
N TYR A 213 -22.10 -5.77 8.12
CA TYR A 213 -20.67 -5.54 7.90
C TYR A 213 -20.24 -4.13 8.28
N THR A 214 -18.99 -3.99 8.73
CA THR A 214 -18.33 -2.69 8.92
C THR A 214 -16.83 -2.80 8.63
N VAL A 215 -16.17 -1.67 8.41
CA VAL A 215 -14.74 -1.61 8.12
C VAL A 215 -14.10 -0.56 9.02
N ARG A 216 -12.92 -0.87 9.56
CA ARG A 216 -12.16 0.01 10.46
C ARG A 216 -10.74 0.20 9.94
N ALA A 217 -10.32 1.45 9.79
CA ALA A 217 -8.96 1.75 9.36
C ALA A 217 -7.94 1.70 10.52
N TYR A 218 -6.71 1.32 10.20
CA TYR A 218 -5.56 1.25 11.10
C TYR A 218 -4.38 2.05 10.53
N ASN A 219 -3.53 2.58 11.42
CA ASN A 219 -2.25 3.19 11.08
C ASN A 219 -1.13 2.49 11.87
N SER A 220 -0.21 1.82 11.17
CA SER A 220 0.90 1.07 11.75
C SER A 220 1.89 1.96 12.50
N SER A 221 2.30 3.09 11.92
CA SER A 221 3.32 4.01 12.46
C SER A 221 2.96 4.56 13.86
N SER A 222 1.68 4.78 14.12
CA SER A 222 1.13 5.25 15.40
C SER A 222 0.55 4.13 16.28
N LYS A 223 0.40 2.93 15.71
CA LYS A 223 -0.38 1.81 16.26
C LYS A 223 -1.82 2.20 16.65
N LYS A 224 -2.46 3.10 15.89
CA LYS A 224 -3.83 3.60 16.16
C LYS A 224 -4.87 3.10 15.18
N TRP A 225 -6.04 2.79 15.73
CA TRP A 225 -7.28 2.56 14.98
C TRP A 225 -8.08 3.84 14.82
N GLY A 226 -8.68 4.05 13.66
CA GLY A 226 -9.73 5.07 13.45
C GLY A 226 -11.05 4.69 14.13
N SER A 227 -12.06 5.53 13.96
CA SER A 227 -13.46 5.14 14.20
C SER A 227 -13.98 4.27 13.05
N TYR A 228 -15.09 3.57 13.30
CA TYR A 228 -15.80 2.75 12.31
C TYR A 228 -17.28 3.07 12.35
N ASP A 229 -18.06 2.51 11.43
CA ASP A 229 -19.52 2.62 11.51
C ASP A 229 -20.12 1.51 12.37
N ALA A 230 -20.75 1.85 13.48
CA ALA A 230 -21.36 0.89 14.39
C ALA A 230 -22.72 0.37 13.90
N LYS A 231 -23.39 1.06 12.97
CA LYS A 231 -24.58 0.55 12.27
C LYS A 231 -24.18 -0.41 11.16
N GLY A 232 -23.17 -0.03 10.36
CA GLY A 232 -22.70 -0.83 9.23
C GLY A 232 -23.71 -0.89 8.08
N ILE A 233 -23.60 -1.92 7.23
CA ILE A 233 -24.59 -2.25 6.19
C ILE A 233 -25.00 -3.72 6.33
N THR A 234 -26.31 -3.97 6.31
CA THR A 234 -26.93 -5.31 6.34
C THR A 234 -27.01 -5.91 4.94
N VAL A 235 -26.80 -7.22 4.81
CA VAL A 235 -27.06 -7.99 3.60
C VAL A 235 -27.64 -9.37 3.94
N LYS A 236 -28.58 -9.87 3.14
CA LYS A 236 -29.05 -11.27 3.22
C LYS A 236 -28.20 -12.12 2.26
N VAL A 237 -27.60 -13.19 2.78
CA VAL A 237 -26.92 -14.20 1.95
C VAL A 237 -28.01 -15.05 1.28
N PRO A 238 -27.94 -15.34 -0.03
CA PRO A 238 -28.97 -16.12 -0.71
C PRO A 238 -28.97 -17.60 -0.27
N ALA A 239 -30.02 -18.33 -0.64
CA ALA A 239 -30.09 -19.77 -0.46
C ALA A 239 -29.04 -20.51 -1.33
N LYS A 240 -28.71 -21.75 -0.97
CA LYS A 240 -27.95 -22.65 -1.87
C LYS A 240 -28.90 -23.15 -2.96
N PRO A 241 -28.52 -23.12 -4.25
CA PRO A 241 -29.30 -23.75 -5.31
C PRO A 241 -29.53 -25.25 -5.04
N ALA A 242 -30.72 -25.75 -5.35
CA ALA A 242 -31.00 -27.18 -5.40
C ALA A 242 -30.27 -27.82 -6.60
N ALA A 243 -29.87 -29.08 -6.47
CA ALA A 243 -29.36 -29.85 -7.61
C ALA A 243 -30.54 -30.26 -8.50
N LYS A 244 -30.42 -30.06 -9.82
CA LYS A 244 -31.42 -30.53 -10.79
C LYS A 244 -31.15 -32.01 -11.12
N PRO A 245 -32.18 -32.89 -11.17
CA PRO A 245 -32.00 -34.28 -11.61
C PRO A 245 -31.48 -34.36 -13.06
N THR A 246 -30.65 -35.36 -13.33
CA THR A 246 -30.09 -35.67 -14.66
C THR A 246 -30.74 -36.93 -15.23
N VAL A 247 -31.10 -36.90 -16.51
CA VAL A 247 -31.72 -38.01 -17.25
C VAL A 247 -30.83 -38.35 -18.47
N PRO A 248 -30.68 -39.63 -18.89
CA PRO A 248 -29.81 -40.01 -20.02
C PRO A 248 -30.37 -39.62 -21.40
N PRO A 249 -29.53 -39.51 -22.45
CA PRO A 249 -29.93 -39.13 -23.81
C PRO A 249 -30.22 -40.31 -24.76
N THR A 250 -30.94 -40.05 -25.86
CA THR A 250 -31.15 -40.94 -27.03
C THR A 250 -31.38 -40.04 -28.29
N PRO A 251 -30.98 -40.40 -29.53
CA PRO A 251 -30.59 -39.37 -30.53
C PRO A 251 -31.50 -39.16 -31.78
N GLN A 252 -31.42 -37.93 -32.34
CA GLN A 252 -31.76 -37.48 -33.73
C GLN A 252 -33.24 -37.54 -34.22
N PRO A 253 -33.62 -36.80 -35.30
CA PRO A 253 -32.95 -35.73 -36.07
C PRO A 253 -33.73 -34.39 -36.22
N THR A 254 -33.16 -33.41 -36.93
CA THR A 254 -33.64 -32.03 -37.23
C THR A 254 -34.80 -32.04 -38.27
N ALA A 255 -35.75 -31.09 -38.39
CA ALA A 255 -35.78 -29.61 -38.28
C ALA A 255 -37.08 -29.06 -37.61
N THR A 256 -37.33 -27.78 -37.23
CA THR A 256 -36.82 -26.42 -37.61
C THR A 256 -37.35 -25.90 -38.96
N PRO A 257 -37.70 -24.60 -39.15
CA PRO A 257 -37.66 -23.41 -38.26
C PRO A 257 -39.07 -23.15 -37.65
N ILE A 258 -39.61 -21.97 -37.26
CA ILE A 258 -39.30 -20.51 -37.26
C ILE A 258 -40.12 -19.88 -36.07
N PRO A 259 -39.93 -18.61 -35.63
CA PRO A 259 -38.75 -17.73 -35.63
C PRO A 259 -38.49 -17.03 -34.25
N THR A 260 -37.26 -16.57 -33.97
CA THR A 260 -36.90 -15.41 -33.10
C THR A 260 -35.40 -15.14 -33.23
N GLN A 261 -34.96 -13.88 -33.28
CA GLN A 261 -33.54 -13.55 -33.47
C GLN A 261 -32.75 -13.64 -32.15
N ALA A 262 -31.66 -14.42 -32.15
CA ALA A 262 -30.87 -14.77 -30.97
C ALA A 262 -29.40 -14.27 -31.10
N PRO A 263 -28.61 -14.24 -30.01
CA PRO A 263 -27.20 -13.83 -30.05
C PRO A 263 -26.34 -14.72 -30.97
N SER A 264 -25.41 -14.12 -31.71
CA SER A 264 -24.49 -14.85 -32.60
C SER A 264 -23.45 -15.67 -31.83
N ALA A 265 -23.16 -16.87 -32.34
CA ALA A 265 -22.46 -17.96 -31.64
C ALA A 265 -21.02 -17.70 -31.17
N ASN A 266 -20.38 -16.60 -31.56
CA ASN A 266 -19.00 -16.25 -31.19
C ASN A 266 -18.87 -15.12 -30.15
N THR A 267 -19.94 -14.80 -29.41
CA THR A 267 -19.87 -13.85 -28.30
C THR A 267 -20.13 -14.51 -26.94
N VAL A 268 -19.30 -14.23 -25.95
CA VAL A 268 -19.40 -14.76 -24.58
C VAL A 268 -19.46 -13.62 -23.59
N THR A 269 -20.54 -13.51 -22.81
CA THR A 269 -20.68 -12.43 -21.82
C THR A 269 -20.29 -12.90 -20.43
N ALA A 270 -19.21 -12.34 -19.87
CA ALA A 270 -18.69 -12.69 -18.56
C ALA A 270 -18.51 -11.43 -17.69
N HIS A 271 -18.98 -11.50 -16.43
CA HIS A 271 -18.91 -10.39 -15.47
C HIS A 271 -19.51 -9.04 -15.95
N GLY A 272 -20.45 -9.07 -16.91
CA GLY A 272 -21.06 -7.88 -17.50
C GLY A 272 -20.28 -7.26 -18.66
N VAL A 273 -19.20 -7.90 -19.10
CA VAL A 273 -18.46 -7.55 -20.32
C VAL A 273 -18.79 -8.60 -21.37
N THR A 274 -19.21 -8.18 -22.56
CA THR A 274 -19.33 -9.06 -23.72
C THR A 274 -17.96 -9.18 -24.39
N PHE A 275 -17.46 -10.41 -24.50
CA PHE A 275 -16.23 -10.73 -25.22
C PHE A 275 -16.59 -11.22 -26.62
N ASP A 276 -15.86 -10.71 -27.61
CA ASP A 276 -15.76 -11.37 -28.89
C ASP A 276 -14.72 -12.49 -28.81
N MET A 277 -15.12 -13.68 -29.23
CA MET A 277 -14.33 -14.90 -29.20
C MET A 277 -14.00 -15.40 -30.62
N SER A 278 -14.24 -14.59 -31.66
CA SER A 278 -14.06 -15.00 -33.06
C SER A 278 -12.62 -15.38 -33.43
N TYR A 279 -11.63 -14.90 -32.67
CA TYR A 279 -10.19 -15.22 -32.83
C TYR A 279 -9.67 -16.20 -31.76
N PHE A 280 -10.57 -16.82 -31.00
CA PHE A 280 -10.27 -17.91 -30.07
C PHE A 280 -11.27 -19.04 -30.37
N PRO A 281 -11.00 -19.91 -31.36
CA PRO A 281 -11.90 -20.99 -31.76
C PRO A 281 -11.97 -22.10 -30.71
N GLU A 282 -12.73 -23.17 -30.99
CA GLU A 282 -12.81 -24.37 -30.14
C GLU A 282 -11.75 -25.43 -30.53
N THR A 283 -11.18 -25.31 -31.72
CA THR A 283 -10.04 -26.08 -32.22
C THR A 283 -9.11 -25.20 -33.07
N ALA A 284 -7.81 -25.50 -33.06
CA ALA A 284 -6.80 -24.89 -33.92
C ALA A 284 -5.68 -25.92 -34.23
N ILE A 285 -4.99 -25.74 -35.35
CA ILE A 285 -3.80 -26.51 -35.74
C ILE A 285 -2.70 -25.49 -35.99
N VAL A 286 -1.51 -25.70 -35.44
CA VAL A 286 -0.36 -24.78 -35.55
C VAL A 286 0.89 -25.53 -36.02
N GLY A 287 1.73 -24.82 -36.78
CA GLY A 287 3.00 -25.34 -37.30
C GLY A 287 4.15 -25.32 -36.28
N ASP A 288 5.37 -25.16 -36.79
CA ASP A 288 6.58 -24.82 -36.04
C ASP A 288 6.82 -23.31 -35.91
N ASP A 289 6.11 -22.49 -36.71
CA ASP A 289 6.07 -21.02 -36.65
C ASP A 289 5.02 -20.47 -35.66
N MET A 290 5.07 -19.15 -35.41
CA MET A 290 4.26 -18.45 -34.41
C MET A 290 2.81 -18.18 -34.83
N GLU A 291 1.84 -18.83 -34.17
CA GLU A 291 0.41 -18.53 -34.33
C GLU A 291 -0.24 -17.93 -33.07
N CYS A 292 -1.32 -17.17 -33.28
CA CYS A 292 -1.92 -16.26 -32.29
C CYS A 292 -3.40 -16.56 -32.03
N LEU A 293 -3.78 -16.79 -30.76
CA LEU A 293 -5.19 -16.86 -30.34
C LEU A 293 -5.59 -15.63 -29.52
N SER A 294 -6.74 -15.02 -29.83
CA SER A 294 -7.09 -13.67 -29.33
C SER A 294 -8.51 -13.50 -28.81
N VAL A 295 -8.67 -12.69 -27.75
CA VAL A 295 -9.96 -12.36 -27.11
C VAL A 295 -10.15 -10.85 -26.98
N ILE A 296 -11.33 -10.34 -27.33
CA ILE A 296 -11.60 -8.90 -27.44
C ILE A 296 -12.78 -8.47 -26.52
N PRO A 297 -12.55 -7.68 -25.46
CA PRO A 297 -13.62 -7.15 -24.60
C PRO A 297 -14.31 -5.94 -25.25
N LYS A 298 -15.64 -5.98 -25.42
CA LYS A 298 -16.43 -4.86 -25.99
C LYS A 298 -16.70 -3.71 -25.00
N SER A 299 -15.87 -3.57 -23.97
CA SER A 299 -15.87 -2.48 -22.98
C SER A 299 -14.57 -2.52 -22.17
N THR A 300 -14.07 -1.38 -21.68
CA THR A 300 -12.79 -1.29 -20.95
C THR A 300 -12.70 -2.24 -19.75
N ILE A 301 -11.65 -3.06 -19.71
CA ILE A 301 -11.32 -3.95 -18.59
C ILE A 301 -9.95 -3.62 -17.99
N LYS A 302 -9.54 -4.36 -16.95
CA LYS A 302 -8.13 -4.43 -16.57
C LYS A 302 -7.48 -5.57 -17.35
N PRO A 303 -6.33 -5.37 -18.00
CA PRO A 303 -5.66 -6.46 -18.72
C PRO A 303 -5.36 -7.66 -17.81
N THR A 304 -4.92 -7.37 -16.58
CA THR A 304 -4.57 -8.35 -15.53
C THR A 304 -5.76 -9.19 -15.03
N ASP A 305 -6.99 -8.90 -15.46
CA ASP A 305 -8.17 -9.70 -15.14
C ASP A 305 -8.40 -10.81 -16.19
N ILE A 306 -7.73 -10.78 -17.35
CA ILE A 306 -7.66 -11.91 -18.29
C ILE A 306 -6.54 -12.85 -17.87
N THR A 307 -6.80 -14.15 -17.89
CA THR A 307 -5.82 -15.21 -17.59
C THR A 307 -6.00 -16.40 -18.53
N TYR A 308 -4.92 -17.11 -18.81
CA TYR A 308 -4.90 -18.28 -19.69
C TYR A 308 -4.41 -19.53 -18.95
N LYS A 309 -4.75 -20.71 -19.47
CA LYS A 309 -4.16 -21.99 -19.10
C LYS A 309 -3.87 -22.83 -20.34
N ILE A 310 -2.85 -23.66 -20.29
CA ILE A 310 -2.47 -24.56 -21.40
C ILE A 310 -2.24 -25.96 -20.81
N ALA A 311 -2.82 -26.97 -21.46
CA ALA A 311 -2.87 -28.36 -21.01
C ALA A 311 -3.44 -28.55 -19.59
N ASN A 312 -3.15 -29.70 -18.97
CA ASN A 312 -3.44 -29.99 -17.57
C ASN A 312 -2.31 -29.55 -16.62
N GLY A 313 -1.30 -28.84 -17.13
CA GLY A 313 -0.09 -28.49 -16.40
C GLY A 313 -0.26 -27.33 -15.41
N ASN A 314 0.66 -27.24 -14.45
CA ASN A 314 0.77 -26.06 -13.60
C ASN A 314 1.39 -24.91 -14.41
N VAL A 315 0.57 -23.91 -14.74
CA VAL A 315 1.04 -22.69 -15.42
C VAL A 315 1.78 -21.80 -14.42
N GLN A 316 3.07 -21.61 -14.62
CA GLN A 316 3.91 -20.68 -13.91
C GLN A 316 3.91 -19.34 -14.65
N GLN A 317 3.42 -18.28 -14.00
CA GLN A 317 3.55 -16.93 -14.54
C GLN A 317 5.00 -16.45 -14.37
N LEU A 318 5.67 -16.12 -15.48
CA LEU A 318 7.07 -15.72 -15.50
C LEU A 318 7.25 -14.23 -15.23
N CYS A 319 6.41 -13.41 -15.88
CA CYS A 319 6.43 -11.96 -15.75
C CYS A 319 5.17 -11.45 -15.04
N SER A 320 5.39 -10.50 -14.12
CA SER A 320 4.32 -9.89 -13.32
C SER A 320 3.50 -8.93 -14.19
N PRO A 321 2.16 -8.85 -14.03
CA PRO A 321 1.30 -7.93 -14.78
C PRO A 321 1.40 -6.49 -14.26
N ALA A 322 2.61 -6.06 -13.91
CA ALA A 322 2.98 -4.78 -13.33
C ALA A 322 4.28 -4.20 -13.92
N THR A 323 4.90 -4.89 -14.89
CA THR A 323 6.04 -4.38 -15.68
C THR A 323 5.54 -4.01 -17.09
N PRO A 324 5.40 -2.70 -17.41
CA PRO A 324 5.09 -2.28 -18.76
C PRO A 324 6.33 -2.32 -19.65
N ASN A 325 6.17 -2.67 -20.92
CA ASN A 325 7.25 -2.63 -21.90
C ASN A 325 7.31 -1.26 -22.58
N LEU A 326 8.16 -0.39 -22.04
CA LEU A 326 8.56 0.86 -22.67
C LEU A 326 9.62 0.57 -23.75
N HIS A 327 9.19 0.18 -24.94
CA HIS A 327 10.08 -0.04 -26.10
C HIS A 327 9.62 0.50 -27.46
N LEU A 328 8.40 1.04 -27.54
CA LEU A 328 7.95 1.82 -28.70
C LEU A 328 7.71 3.26 -28.25
N GLY A 329 8.10 4.24 -29.08
CA GLY A 329 8.08 5.67 -28.73
C GLY A 329 6.68 6.30 -28.61
N TYR A 330 5.62 5.50 -28.71
CA TYR A 330 4.23 5.93 -28.85
C TYR A 330 3.26 5.03 -28.06
N GLY A 331 3.52 4.74 -26.78
CA GLY A 331 2.56 3.93 -26.00
C GLY A 331 3.01 3.50 -24.60
N THR A 332 2.26 2.59 -23.99
CA THR A 332 2.63 1.88 -22.75
C THR A 332 1.96 0.51 -22.73
N GLU A 333 2.60 -0.47 -23.36
CA GLU A 333 2.13 -1.86 -23.40
C GLU A 333 2.36 -2.61 -22.07
N TYR A 334 1.53 -3.60 -21.78
CA TYR A 334 1.57 -4.42 -20.56
C TYR A 334 1.73 -5.91 -20.86
N GLU A 335 2.97 -6.34 -21.11
CA GLU A 335 3.31 -7.74 -21.37
C GLU A 335 3.28 -8.60 -20.11
N SER A 336 3.09 -9.93 -20.27
CA SER A 336 2.99 -10.88 -19.16
C SER A 336 3.21 -12.31 -19.65
N ASP A 337 4.48 -12.73 -19.69
CA ASP A 337 4.88 -14.10 -20.03
C ASP A 337 4.36 -15.15 -19.04
N TYR A 338 3.97 -16.30 -19.58
CA TYR A 338 3.60 -17.50 -18.85
C TYR A 338 4.39 -18.70 -19.40
N TYR A 339 4.48 -19.77 -18.60
CA TYR A 339 5.17 -21.02 -18.90
C TYR A 339 4.36 -22.18 -18.32
N VAL A 340 4.41 -23.38 -18.92
CA VAL A 340 3.73 -24.56 -18.38
C VAL A 340 4.74 -25.68 -18.14
N SER A 341 4.85 -26.11 -16.89
CA SER A 341 5.88 -27.07 -16.49
C SER A 341 5.46 -28.52 -16.76
N ASP A 342 5.66 -28.97 -17.99
CA ASP A 342 6.27 -30.29 -18.24
C ASP A 342 7.40 -30.10 -19.27
N TRP A 343 8.59 -29.80 -18.75
CA TRP A 343 9.71 -29.28 -19.53
C TRP A 343 10.26 -30.27 -20.56
N LYS A 344 9.95 -31.56 -20.42
CA LYS A 344 10.34 -32.59 -21.40
C LYS A 344 9.51 -32.52 -22.68
N ASN A 345 8.33 -31.89 -22.63
CA ASN A 345 7.27 -32.09 -23.61
C ASN A 345 6.70 -30.78 -24.22
N MET A 346 6.67 -29.64 -23.52
CA MET A 346 6.02 -28.41 -24.04
C MET A 346 6.56 -27.10 -23.43
N VAL A 347 6.65 -26.02 -24.24
CA VAL A 347 7.10 -24.67 -23.81
C VAL A 347 6.29 -23.55 -24.50
N ALA A 348 5.04 -23.34 -24.08
CA ALA A 348 4.15 -22.31 -24.65
C ALA A 348 4.19 -20.98 -23.89
N TYR A 349 4.04 -19.86 -24.63
CA TYR A 349 4.09 -18.48 -24.15
C TYR A 349 2.72 -17.79 -24.35
N ILE A 350 2.54 -16.61 -23.76
CA ILE A 350 1.31 -15.79 -23.81
C ILE A 350 1.75 -14.31 -23.78
N LYS A 351 1.22 -13.47 -24.69
CA LYS A 351 1.54 -12.03 -24.76
C LYS A 351 0.27 -11.18 -24.77
N THR A 352 -0.09 -10.65 -23.61
CA THR A 352 -1.06 -9.55 -23.53
C THR A 352 -0.38 -8.22 -23.90
N SER A 353 -1.12 -7.32 -24.55
CA SER A 353 -0.81 -5.90 -24.67
C SER A 353 -2.05 -5.08 -24.29
N TYR A 354 -1.94 -3.76 -24.20
CA TYR A 354 -3.04 -2.85 -23.86
C TYR A 354 -2.61 -1.40 -24.06
N GLU A 355 -3.49 -0.57 -24.63
CA GLU A 355 -3.35 0.88 -24.64
C GLU A 355 -4.60 1.56 -24.04
N PRO A 356 -4.45 2.65 -23.26
CA PRO A 356 -5.60 3.42 -22.78
C PRO A 356 -6.43 4.00 -23.94
N GLU A 357 -7.75 3.80 -23.87
CA GLU A 357 -8.75 4.29 -24.84
C GLU A 357 -8.70 3.68 -26.26
N MET A 358 -7.75 2.77 -26.56
CA MET A 358 -7.73 1.97 -27.79
C MET A 358 -8.13 0.51 -27.53
N TYR A 359 -9.21 0.05 -28.18
CA TYR A 359 -9.84 -1.26 -27.96
C TYR A 359 -9.13 -2.41 -28.71
N LEU A 360 -7.86 -2.70 -28.41
CA LEU A 360 -7.09 -3.74 -29.12
C LEU A 360 -6.65 -4.93 -28.23
N GLU A 361 -6.96 -6.12 -28.75
CA GLU A 361 -6.36 -7.46 -28.59
C GLU A 361 -5.66 -7.89 -27.27
N HIS A 362 -6.12 -9.03 -26.70
CA HIS A 362 -5.29 -9.91 -25.88
C HIS A 362 -4.82 -11.11 -26.70
N ARG A 363 -3.50 -11.32 -26.87
CA ARG A 363 -2.88 -12.35 -27.71
C ARG A 363 -2.26 -13.52 -26.91
N VAL A 364 -2.10 -14.67 -27.57
CA VAL A 364 -1.44 -15.89 -27.05
C VAL A 364 -0.51 -16.45 -28.13
N GLU A 365 0.80 -16.53 -27.88
CA GLU A 365 1.80 -17.02 -28.84
C GLU A 365 2.25 -18.45 -28.46
N ILE A 366 1.69 -19.46 -29.13
CA ILE A 366 1.88 -20.86 -28.73
C ILE A 366 3.09 -21.45 -29.43
N TYR A 367 4.27 -21.21 -28.88
CA TYR A 367 5.45 -21.99 -29.21
C TYR A 367 5.31 -23.41 -28.61
N ASN A 368 5.77 -24.43 -29.32
CA ASN A 368 5.93 -25.78 -28.76
C ASN A 368 7.19 -26.44 -29.32
N GLN A 369 8.29 -26.21 -28.63
CA GLN A 369 9.63 -26.26 -29.21
C GLN A 369 10.35 -27.62 -29.00
N LEU A 370 9.62 -28.68 -28.65
CA LEU A 370 10.23 -29.97 -28.27
C LEU A 370 9.55 -31.21 -28.88
N GLN A 371 8.22 -31.29 -28.93
CA GLN A 371 7.48 -32.47 -29.46
C GLN A 371 6.12 -32.06 -30.05
N ALA A 372 5.67 -32.72 -31.13
CA ALA A 372 4.34 -32.55 -31.71
C ALA A 372 3.23 -33.18 -30.81
N GLY A 373 1.99 -32.68 -30.88
CA GLY A 373 0.88 -33.19 -30.06
C GLY A 373 -0.31 -32.23 -29.91
N THR A 374 -1.38 -32.67 -29.23
CA THR A 374 -2.61 -31.88 -29.03
C THR A 374 -2.88 -31.57 -27.55
N PHE A 375 -3.24 -30.32 -27.23
CA PHE A 375 -3.55 -29.87 -25.87
C PHE A 375 -4.60 -28.74 -25.79
N PRO A 376 -5.39 -28.66 -24.70
CA PRO A 376 -6.35 -27.58 -24.49
C PRO A 376 -5.69 -26.27 -24.04
N VAL A 377 -5.99 -25.17 -24.73
CA VAL A 377 -5.74 -23.78 -24.30
C VAL A 377 -7.05 -23.17 -23.83
N SER A 378 -7.11 -22.67 -22.61
CA SER A 378 -8.34 -22.13 -22.00
C SER A 378 -8.14 -20.69 -21.57
N VAL A 379 -8.99 -19.79 -22.06
CA VAL A 379 -8.97 -18.37 -21.72
C VAL A 379 -10.08 -18.02 -20.74
N TYR A 380 -9.75 -17.20 -19.74
CA TYR A 380 -10.62 -16.85 -18.63
C TYR A 380 -10.65 -15.34 -18.42
N TYR A 381 -11.83 -14.80 -18.07
CA TYR A 381 -11.93 -13.49 -17.44
C TYR A 381 -12.24 -13.66 -15.96
N LYS A 382 -11.36 -13.18 -15.08
CA LYS A 382 -11.44 -13.30 -13.61
C LYS A 382 -11.58 -14.76 -13.14
N ASN A 383 -10.93 -15.67 -13.86
CA ASN A 383 -11.01 -17.13 -13.70
C ASN A 383 -12.42 -17.72 -13.97
N THR A 384 -13.33 -16.98 -14.62
CA THR A 384 -14.49 -17.55 -15.33
C THR A 384 -14.03 -17.93 -16.74
N LEU A 385 -14.20 -19.19 -17.12
CA LEU A 385 -13.86 -19.68 -18.46
C LEU A 385 -14.70 -18.91 -19.50
N LEU A 386 -14.05 -18.38 -20.53
CA LEU A 386 -14.73 -17.83 -21.70
C LEU A 386 -14.87 -18.92 -22.77
N ARG A 387 -13.76 -19.59 -23.12
CA ARG A 387 -13.71 -20.72 -24.07
C ARG A 387 -12.44 -21.56 -23.85
N THR A 388 -12.48 -22.80 -24.33
CA THR A 388 -11.31 -23.68 -24.48
C THR A 388 -11.13 -24.01 -25.96
N CYS A 389 -9.91 -23.88 -26.47
CA CYS A 389 -9.47 -24.26 -27.80
C CYS A 389 -8.59 -25.51 -27.69
N GLN A 390 -8.87 -26.59 -28.43
CA GLN A 390 -7.92 -27.70 -28.58
C GLN A 390 -6.89 -27.32 -29.65
N VAL A 391 -5.61 -27.21 -29.27
CA VAL A 391 -4.52 -26.82 -30.17
C VAL A 391 -3.68 -28.03 -30.51
N THR A 392 -3.53 -28.33 -31.80
CA THR A 392 -2.67 -29.42 -32.33
C THR A 392 -1.42 -28.83 -32.96
N VAL A 393 -0.25 -29.18 -32.44
CA VAL A 393 1.07 -28.81 -32.98
C VAL A 393 1.59 -29.94 -33.87
N THR A 394 2.01 -29.63 -35.08
CA THR A 394 2.47 -30.64 -36.07
C THR A 394 3.98 -30.89 -36.08
N GLY A 395 4.80 -30.00 -35.51
CA GLY A 395 6.27 -30.06 -35.55
C GLY A 395 6.95 -29.73 -34.20
N ALA A 396 8.28 -29.55 -34.24
CA ALA A 396 9.10 -29.15 -33.09
C ALA A 396 10.42 -28.48 -33.53
N ASP A 397 10.85 -27.41 -32.84
CA ASP A 397 12.04 -26.64 -33.19
C ASP A 397 13.36 -27.41 -32.93
N SER A 398 14.01 -27.80 -34.02
CA SER A 398 15.30 -28.51 -34.01
C SER A 398 16.46 -27.78 -33.30
N LYS A 399 16.41 -26.44 -33.15
CA LYS A 399 17.41 -25.65 -32.41
C LYS A 399 17.17 -25.79 -30.91
N VAL A 400 15.93 -25.63 -30.46
CA VAL A 400 15.59 -25.69 -29.02
C VAL A 400 15.77 -27.11 -28.47
N VAL A 401 15.45 -28.14 -29.25
CA VAL A 401 15.78 -29.55 -28.91
C VAL A 401 17.29 -29.73 -28.67
N LYS A 402 18.16 -29.11 -29.49
CA LYS A 402 19.63 -29.17 -29.31
C LYS A 402 20.07 -28.44 -28.04
N TYR A 403 19.58 -27.22 -27.79
CA TYR A 403 19.90 -26.48 -26.56
C TYR A 403 19.43 -27.21 -25.29
N ARG A 404 18.23 -27.80 -25.30
CA ARG A 404 17.70 -28.59 -24.17
C ARG A 404 18.53 -29.85 -23.91
N LYS A 405 19.10 -30.48 -24.95
CA LYS A 405 20.03 -31.62 -24.79
C LYS A 405 21.34 -31.17 -24.11
N TRP A 406 21.99 -30.13 -24.62
CA TRP A 406 23.21 -29.56 -24.02
C TRP A 406 23.00 -29.19 -22.54
N MET A 407 21.84 -28.61 -22.22
CA MET A 407 21.47 -28.29 -20.84
C MET A 407 21.41 -29.51 -19.91
N ASN A 408 20.78 -30.59 -20.35
CA ASN A 408 20.70 -31.82 -19.56
C ASN A 408 22.09 -32.42 -19.28
N GLU A 409 23.01 -32.32 -20.24
CA GLU A 409 24.40 -32.77 -20.09
C GLU A 409 25.21 -31.86 -19.16
N LEU A 410 24.93 -30.54 -19.15
CA LEU A 410 25.54 -29.57 -18.26
C LEU A 410 25.11 -29.81 -16.80
N GLU A 411 23.80 -29.93 -16.55
CA GLU A 411 23.23 -30.25 -15.22
C GLU A 411 23.85 -31.53 -14.63
N GLN A 412 23.95 -32.60 -15.42
CA GLN A 412 24.50 -33.89 -14.99
C GLN A 412 26.00 -33.84 -14.64
N LYS A 413 26.76 -32.92 -15.23
CA LYS A 413 28.20 -32.71 -14.92
C LYS A 413 28.41 -31.72 -13.77
N ALA A 414 27.52 -30.75 -13.62
CA ALA A 414 27.64 -29.69 -12.64
C ALA A 414 27.23 -30.12 -11.22
N TRP A 415 26.23 -31.01 -11.06
CA TRP A 415 25.66 -31.30 -9.74
C TRP A 415 25.41 -32.78 -9.43
N THR A 416 25.18 -33.09 -8.16
CA THR A 416 24.73 -34.42 -7.70
C THR A 416 23.36 -34.35 -7.00
N SER A 417 22.69 -35.50 -6.87
CA SER A 417 21.33 -35.59 -6.34
C SER A 417 21.19 -35.01 -4.92
N GLY A 418 22.16 -35.26 -4.04
CA GLY A 418 22.17 -34.83 -2.64
C GLY A 418 22.41 -33.34 -2.39
N MET A 419 22.86 -32.57 -3.38
CA MET A 419 23.06 -31.13 -3.24
C MET A 419 21.73 -30.39 -3.02
N THR A 420 21.74 -29.33 -2.20
CA THR A 420 20.61 -28.40 -2.08
C THR A 420 20.40 -27.60 -3.36
N VAL A 421 19.24 -26.96 -3.48
CA VAL A 421 18.86 -26.14 -4.64
C VAL A 421 19.86 -25.00 -4.91
N MET A 422 20.40 -24.37 -3.86
CA MET A 422 21.36 -23.27 -4.03
C MET A 422 22.75 -23.76 -4.44
N GLU A 423 23.22 -24.87 -3.85
CA GLU A 423 24.48 -25.51 -4.25
C GLU A 423 24.41 -25.95 -5.72
N LYS A 424 23.28 -26.55 -6.13
CA LYS A 424 22.97 -26.88 -7.52
C LYS A 424 23.13 -25.70 -8.47
N LEU A 425 22.39 -24.61 -8.24
CA LEU A 425 22.46 -23.42 -9.11
C LEU A 425 23.85 -22.75 -9.10
N THR A 426 24.53 -22.77 -7.94
CA THR A 426 25.91 -22.26 -7.82
C THR A 426 26.91 -23.14 -8.57
N ALA A 427 26.73 -24.46 -8.55
CA ALA A 427 27.58 -25.41 -9.25
C ALA A 427 27.41 -25.32 -10.77
N ILE A 428 26.22 -25.03 -11.30
CA ILE A 428 26.05 -24.69 -12.73
C ILE A 428 26.80 -23.41 -13.08
N LYS A 429 26.66 -22.34 -12.27
CA LYS A 429 27.40 -21.09 -12.50
C LYS A 429 28.92 -21.34 -12.52
N LYS A 430 29.43 -22.14 -11.58
CA LYS A 430 30.85 -22.52 -11.53
C LYS A 430 31.26 -23.40 -12.71
N TYR A 431 30.48 -24.43 -13.06
CA TYR A 431 30.76 -25.30 -14.20
C TYR A 431 30.86 -24.51 -15.51
N ILE A 432 29.94 -23.55 -15.74
CA ILE A 432 29.99 -22.65 -16.89
C ILE A 432 31.28 -21.82 -16.90
N TYR A 433 31.64 -21.23 -15.77
CA TYR A 433 32.86 -20.42 -15.64
C TYR A 433 34.14 -21.25 -15.82
N ASP A 434 34.18 -22.48 -15.30
CA ASP A 434 35.37 -23.33 -15.30
C ASP A 434 35.62 -24.08 -16.63
N ASN A 435 34.58 -24.27 -17.47
CA ASN A 435 34.63 -25.18 -18.64
C ASN A 435 34.37 -24.48 -19.98
N TYR A 436 34.07 -23.18 -20.01
CA TYR A 436 33.80 -22.45 -21.24
C TYR A 436 34.42 -21.05 -21.24
N THR A 437 34.99 -20.66 -22.38
CA THR A 437 35.47 -19.32 -22.68
C THR A 437 34.35 -18.44 -23.24
N TYR A 438 34.42 -17.13 -23.00
CA TYR A 438 33.52 -16.16 -23.65
C TYR A 438 33.79 -16.03 -25.17
N THR A 439 35.04 -16.23 -25.60
CA THR A 439 35.55 -15.91 -26.94
C THR A 439 35.53 -17.09 -27.92
N THR A 440 35.86 -18.30 -27.48
CA THR A 440 36.09 -19.46 -28.36
C THR A 440 34.94 -20.45 -28.39
N ASP A 441 34.30 -20.71 -27.24
CA ASP A 441 33.20 -21.70 -27.14
C ASP A 441 31.81 -21.12 -27.48
N GLY A 442 31.73 -19.81 -27.71
CA GLY A 442 30.48 -19.11 -28.03
C GLY A 442 29.48 -19.02 -26.87
N VAL A 443 29.85 -19.43 -25.65
CA VAL A 443 29.00 -19.38 -24.45
C VAL A 443 28.95 -17.96 -23.88
N MET A 444 28.31 -17.07 -24.63
CA MET A 444 27.98 -15.72 -24.20
C MET A 444 27.16 -15.74 -22.91
N CYS A 445 27.16 -14.64 -22.15
CA CYS A 445 26.38 -14.48 -20.92
C CYS A 445 24.90 -14.86 -21.08
N ASN A 446 24.35 -14.68 -22.28
CA ASN A 446 23.00 -15.11 -22.65
C ASN A 446 22.79 -16.62 -22.50
N ALA A 447 23.68 -17.45 -23.06
CA ALA A 447 23.56 -18.92 -23.00
C ALA A 447 23.66 -19.44 -21.56
N GLY A 448 24.57 -18.90 -20.75
CA GLY A 448 24.69 -19.28 -19.34
C GLY A 448 23.53 -18.77 -18.46
N ALA A 449 22.97 -17.59 -18.75
CA ALA A 449 21.80 -17.09 -18.05
C ALA A 449 20.57 -17.94 -18.39
N GLN A 450 20.39 -18.33 -19.65
CA GLN A 450 19.40 -19.33 -20.06
C GLN A 450 19.64 -20.68 -19.39
N ALA A 451 20.90 -21.10 -19.20
CA ALA A 451 21.22 -22.35 -18.53
C ALA A 451 20.68 -22.39 -17.08
N LEU A 452 20.92 -21.33 -16.31
CA LEU A 452 20.32 -21.17 -14.98
C LEU A 452 18.79 -21.02 -15.03
N LEU A 453 18.22 -20.47 -16.10
CA LEU A 453 16.77 -20.31 -16.27
C LEU A 453 16.06 -21.66 -16.40
N TYR A 454 16.60 -22.56 -17.23
CA TYR A 454 16.06 -23.91 -17.42
C TYR A 454 16.27 -24.74 -16.15
N ALA A 455 17.51 -24.89 -15.69
CA ALA A 455 17.86 -25.66 -14.50
C ALA A 455 17.03 -25.27 -13.26
N ALA A 456 16.73 -23.98 -13.07
CA ALA A 456 15.85 -23.51 -12.01
C ALA A 456 14.39 -23.95 -12.17
N ARG A 457 13.83 -23.91 -13.40
CA ARG A 457 12.47 -24.37 -13.70
C ARG A 457 12.34 -25.89 -13.55
N ASP A 458 13.40 -26.62 -13.88
CA ASP A 458 13.45 -28.08 -13.78
C ASP A 458 13.52 -28.54 -12.31
N LEU A 459 14.14 -27.73 -11.45
CA LEU A 459 14.05 -27.81 -9.98
C LEU A 459 12.72 -27.26 -9.41
N GLY A 460 11.74 -26.92 -10.25
CA GLY A 460 10.40 -26.47 -9.87
C GLY A 460 10.31 -25.02 -9.37
N LEU A 461 11.37 -24.22 -9.54
CA LEU A 461 11.45 -22.84 -9.06
C LEU A 461 10.76 -21.87 -10.03
N THR A 462 10.40 -20.68 -9.53
CA THR A 462 10.00 -19.57 -10.40
C THR A 462 11.25 -18.85 -10.89
N ALA A 463 11.52 -18.91 -12.20
CA ALA A 463 12.71 -18.30 -12.79
C ALA A 463 12.38 -17.52 -14.07
N ARG A 464 12.87 -16.29 -14.14
CA ARG A 464 12.60 -15.33 -15.22
C ARG A 464 13.89 -14.64 -15.68
N TYR A 465 13.97 -14.38 -16.98
CA TYR A 465 15.12 -13.78 -17.65
C TYR A 465 15.05 -12.24 -17.57
N ARG A 466 16.21 -11.54 -17.62
CA ARG A 466 16.26 -10.08 -17.63
C ARG A 466 17.53 -9.54 -18.31
N PHE A 467 17.34 -8.50 -19.13
CA PHE A 467 18.40 -7.60 -19.61
C PHE A 467 18.75 -6.56 -18.55
N VAL A 468 20.05 -6.25 -18.41
CA VAL A 468 20.59 -5.25 -17.47
C VAL A 468 21.07 -4.05 -18.27
N GLY A 469 20.49 -2.88 -18.00
CA GLY A 469 20.85 -1.63 -18.69
C GLY A 469 22.18 -1.02 -18.21
N PRO A 470 22.79 -0.10 -18.99
CA PRO A 470 24.17 0.39 -18.80
C PRO A 470 24.40 1.33 -17.61
N GLN A 471 23.53 1.30 -16.59
CA GLN A 471 23.67 2.06 -15.33
C GLN A 471 23.67 1.08 -14.13
N TYR A 472 24.59 0.11 -14.18
CA TYR A 472 24.79 -0.86 -13.11
C TYR A 472 25.97 -0.45 -12.21
N ASP A 473 25.75 -0.44 -10.90
CA ASP A 473 26.74 -0.11 -9.88
C ASP A 473 27.35 -1.40 -9.33
N TYR A 474 28.51 -1.77 -9.87
CA TYR A 474 29.18 -3.05 -9.60
C TYR A 474 29.67 -3.20 -8.15
N GLU A 475 29.79 -2.13 -7.36
CA GLU A 475 30.30 -2.21 -5.99
C GLU A 475 29.29 -2.79 -4.97
N LYS A 476 28.05 -3.08 -5.38
CA LYS A 476 26.95 -3.48 -4.48
C LYS A 476 26.31 -4.82 -4.86
N GLY A 477 27.09 -5.89 -4.70
CA GLY A 477 26.58 -7.26 -4.84
C GLY A 477 25.42 -7.59 -3.88
N TYR A 478 24.40 -8.28 -4.39
CA TYR A 478 23.28 -8.90 -3.65
C TYR A 478 22.51 -8.02 -2.63
N GLY A 479 21.71 -7.05 -3.09
CA GLY A 479 20.73 -6.39 -2.20
C GLY A 479 19.62 -5.55 -2.85
N ASP A 480 18.37 -5.99 -2.67
CA ASP A 480 17.15 -5.17 -2.52
C ASP A 480 16.85 -4.00 -3.48
N VAL A 481 16.64 -4.35 -4.77
CA VAL A 481 15.63 -3.79 -5.70
C VAL A 481 15.66 -2.26 -5.97
N TYR A 482 16.20 -1.89 -7.14
CA TYR A 482 15.79 -0.70 -7.89
C TYR A 482 15.39 -1.06 -9.33
N TYR A 483 14.55 -0.22 -9.95
CA TYR A 483 14.05 -0.38 -11.32
C TYR A 483 14.52 0.77 -12.20
N HIS A 484 15.28 0.45 -13.26
CA HIS A 484 15.44 1.34 -14.41
C HIS A 484 15.29 0.51 -15.69
N PHE A 485 14.42 0.95 -16.59
CA PHE A 485 14.29 0.43 -17.94
C PHE A 485 15.10 1.32 -18.89
N GLY A 486 15.93 0.72 -19.74
CA GLY A 486 16.72 1.39 -20.76
C GLY A 486 17.10 0.38 -21.85
N SER A 487 17.09 0.81 -23.11
CA SER A 487 17.27 -0.09 -24.25
C SER A 487 18.72 -0.52 -24.44
N ALA A 488 18.89 -1.78 -24.88
CA ALA A 488 19.98 -2.18 -25.74
C ALA A 488 19.51 -3.37 -26.61
N PHE A 489 19.09 -3.07 -27.85
CA PHE A 489 19.37 -4.00 -28.94
C PHE A 489 20.89 -4.22 -28.96
N CYS A 490 21.34 -5.46 -29.22
CA CYS A 490 22.75 -5.84 -29.37
C CYS A 490 23.65 -5.69 -28.11
N GLY A 491 23.94 -6.80 -27.43
CA GLY A 491 25.16 -6.96 -26.63
C GLY A 491 25.13 -6.58 -25.13
N GLY A 492 23.98 -6.28 -24.54
CA GLY A 492 23.88 -5.96 -23.10
C GLY A 492 24.08 -7.16 -22.15
N HIS A 493 24.48 -6.88 -20.91
CA HIS A 493 24.53 -7.89 -19.84
C HIS A 493 23.13 -8.45 -19.53
N VAL A 494 23.08 -9.72 -19.15
CA VAL A 494 21.85 -10.51 -18.97
C VAL A 494 21.96 -11.42 -17.76
N CYS A 495 20.86 -11.55 -17.02
CA CYS A 495 20.79 -12.28 -15.76
C CYS A 495 19.50 -13.08 -15.66
N THR A 496 19.53 -14.15 -14.86
CA THR A 496 18.34 -14.92 -14.50
C THR A 496 17.97 -14.66 -13.05
N ILE A 497 16.73 -14.25 -12.82
CA ILE A 497 16.18 -14.01 -11.48
C ILE A 497 15.38 -15.23 -11.06
N ILE A 498 15.83 -15.89 -10.00
CA ILE A 498 15.25 -17.11 -9.45
C ILE A 498 14.62 -16.81 -8.10
N THR A 499 13.32 -17.04 -7.95
CA THR A 499 12.61 -16.84 -6.69
C THR A 499 12.66 -18.13 -5.86
N MET A 500 13.48 -18.14 -4.80
CA MET A 500 13.59 -19.25 -3.83
C MET A 500 13.10 -18.78 -2.47
N ALA A 501 12.20 -19.56 -1.83
CA ALA A 501 11.56 -19.22 -0.55
C ALA A 501 10.93 -17.80 -0.49
N GLY A 502 10.57 -17.22 -1.64
CA GLY A 502 10.04 -15.86 -1.75
C GLY A 502 11.09 -14.74 -1.80
N LYS A 503 12.39 -15.05 -1.79
CA LYS A 503 13.48 -14.12 -2.12
C LYS A 503 13.89 -14.31 -3.58
N ASP A 504 14.03 -13.20 -4.30
CA ASP A 504 14.65 -13.19 -5.63
C ASP A 504 16.17 -13.23 -5.50
N TYR A 505 16.80 -14.13 -6.25
CA TYR A 505 18.24 -14.24 -6.42
C TYR A 505 18.57 -13.90 -7.88
N ILE A 506 19.33 -12.82 -8.08
CA ILE A 506 19.89 -12.48 -9.40
C ILE A 506 21.13 -13.36 -9.57
N MET A 507 21.14 -14.20 -10.61
CA MET A 507 22.26 -15.06 -10.94
C MET A 507 22.73 -14.77 -12.37
N GLU A 508 23.95 -14.25 -12.45
CA GLU A 508 24.66 -13.91 -13.68
C GLU A 508 25.73 -14.97 -13.97
N THR A 509 26.01 -15.22 -15.24
CA THR A 509 27.03 -16.16 -15.70
C THR A 509 27.86 -15.53 -16.80
N GLN A 510 29.15 -15.83 -16.76
CA GLN A 510 30.10 -15.63 -17.85
C GLN A 510 30.98 -16.88 -17.88
N GLY A 511 31.48 -17.23 -19.07
CA GLY A 511 32.67 -18.08 -19.16
C GLY A 511 33.87 -17.35 -18.54
N HIS A 512 35.00 -18.04 -18.36
CA HIS A 512 36.23 -17.35 -18.00
C HIS A 512 36.73 -16.49 -19.17
N GLU A 513 37.55 -15.48 -18.84
CA GLU A 513 38.40 -14.82 -19.84
C GLU A 513 39.44 -15.85 -20.32
N GLY A 514 39.58 -15.99 -21.64
CA GLY A 514 40.44 -16.98 -22.29
C GLY A 514 41.77 -16.40 -22.75
#